data_AF-A0A9D6U7D7-F1
#
_entry.id   AF-A0A9D6U7D7-F1
#
_cell.length_a   1.000
_cell.length_b   1.000
_cell.length_c   1.000
_cell.angle_alpha   90.00
_cell.angle_beta   90.00
_cell.angle_gamma   90.00
#
_symmetry.space_group_name_H-M   'P 1'
#
loop_
_entity.id
_entity.type
_entity.pdbx_description
1 polymer ?
#
loop_
_entity_poly.entity_id
_entity_poly.type
_entity_poly.pdbx_seq_one_letter_code
_entity_poly.pdbx_strand_id
1 'polypeptide(L)'
;MNTKLTSIPLLFFAMQGFLYSQVTIGTVEKKKQEEKIVLKPPPYDSLKNIEYQNEPINYYQYVGLKLYTFPISNPIIGKYEGDRKNFLFSISPTIIKAKVKTEYYPFNYDYAHAYSAGLVTSYDSVITFIYKPIHYYSGGSSNEPFVGIFSDSASVSGKYFTILDIYYGKKVDSIINQIKIKIENLKNWGMHKTCFSQLPQNFQAHNGNNIERPLLENNPLFLLRNDENGDSLLCSNPFQERMILVPYFVKHKQLYQYLNFINLSDKSKWVCSEVTLLKRNPEYPNMKDNKYYFFYKFKNEKDEQTEYVSDGSYMLESEYIKNEQEKKLKQEELIAKQQKEEKSRIENEKKVMEKYKTECIAKYGQHFGELVAQGKLEIGMTTEMCESAWGIPWNIYKTTTVLGTREHWFYTWKYNLYFFGGILTKIEN
;
A
#
# COMPACT_ATOMS: atom_id res chain seq x y z
N MET A 1 -3.89 22.48 -90.68
CA MET A 1 -4.50 23.72 -90.14
C MET A 1 -4.22 23.71 -88.64
N ASN A 2 -3.11 24.31 -88.17
CA ASN A 2 -3.01 25.72 -87.72
C ASN A 2 -4.26 26.10 -86.91
N THR A 3 -4.19 26.32 -85.59
CA THR A 3 -3.41 27.41 -84.96
C THR A 3 -3.31 27.32 -83.42
N LYS A 4 -2.12 27.68 -82.94
CA LYS A 4 -1.76 28.56 -81.79
C LYS A 4 -2.00 28.11 -80.33
N LEU A 5 -0.87 27.78 -79.71
CA LEU A 5 -0.49 28.14 -78.33
C LEU A 5 -0.64 29.65 -78.09
N THR A 6 -1.16 30.03 -76.91
CA THR A 6 -0.84 31.29 -76.24
C THR A 6 -0.75 31.08 -74.74
N SER A 7 0.42 31.40 -74.20
CA SER A 7 0.78 31.45 -72.78
C SER A 7 -0.03 32.48 -71.99
N ILE A 8 -0.39 32.15 -70.74
CA ILE A 8 -0.96 33.10 -69.76
C ILE A 8 -0.02 33.10 -68.53
N PRO A 9 0.36 34.27 -68.00
CA PRO A 9 1.42 34.40 -67.00
C PRO A 9 0.95 34.05 -65.58
N LEU A 10 1.82 33.38 -64.83
CA LEU A 10 1.74 33.25 -63.37
C LEU A 10 2.02 34.62 -62.73
N LEU A 11 1.04 35.17 -62.02
CA LEU A 11 1.18 36.41 -61.24
C LEU A 11 1.21 36.04 -59.76
N PHE A 12 2.42 36.02 -59.20
CA PHE A 12 2.68 35.95 -57.76
C PHE A 12 2.28 37.29 -57.11
N PHE A 13 1.22 37.30 -56.29
CA PHE A 13 0.95 38.42 -55.39
C PHE A 13 1.24 37.99 -53.95
N ALA A 14 2.39 38.42 -53.45
CA ALA A 14 2.74 38.38 -52.04
C ALA A 14 2.03 39.53 -51.32
N MET A 15 1.03 39.24 -50.49
CA MET A 15 0.48 40.21 -49.56
C MET A 15 1.22 40.11 -48.22
N GLN A 16 2.23 40.96 -48.04
CA GLN A 16 2.74 41.34 -46.72
C GLN A 16 1.84 42.45 -46.16
N GLY A 17 0.91 42.09 -45.29
CA GLY A 17 0.16 43.06 -44.49
C GLY A 17 0.92 43.40 -43.21
N PHE A 18 1.81 44.40 -43.26
CA PHE A 18 2.21 45.12 -42.06
C PHE A 18 1.08 46.09 -41.68
N LEU A 19 0.24 45.69 -40.73
CA LEU A 19 -0.65 46.63 -40.05
C LEU A 19 0.03 47.09 -38.76
N TYR A 20 0.51 48.33 -38.82
CA TYR A 20 0.90 49.13 -37.67
C TYR A 20 -0.27 49.23 -36.68
N SER A 21 -0.11 48.63 -35.50
CA SER A 21 -0.98 48.95 -34.36
C SER A 21 -0.62 50.34 -33.85
N GLN A 22 -1.52 51.30 -34.02
CA GLN A 22 -1.45 52.58 -33.31
C GLN A 22 -1.51 52.31 -31.80
N VAL A 23 -0.54 52.83 -31.06
CA VAL A 23 -0.55 52.81 -29.59
C VAL A 23 -1.44 53.95 -29.12
N THR A 24 -2.68 53.63 -28.77
CA THR A 24 -3.51 54.52 -27.95
C THR A 24 -3.02 54.40 -26.51
N ILE A 25 -2.40 55.46 -25.99
CA ILE A 25 -2.05 55.56 -24.55
C ILE A 25 -3.37 55.77 -23.79
N GLY A 26 -4.04 54.67 -23.48
CA GLY A 26 -5.03 54.60 -22.40
C GLY A 26 -4.29 54.36 -21.09
N THR A 27 -4.59 55.16 -20.08
CA THR A 27 -4.07 55.03 -18.71
C THR A 27 -4.27 53.61 -18.21
N VAL A 28 -3.18 52.83 -18.15
CA VAL A 28 -3.19 51.49 -17.58
C VAL A 28 -3.23 51.62 -16.06
N GLU A 29 -4.42 51.48 -15.48
CA GLU A 29 -4.52 50.96 -14.12
C GLU A 29 -3.81 49.60 -14.12
N LYS A 30 -2.67 49.52 -13.42
CA LYS A 30 -1.98 48.27 -13.14
C LYS A 30 -2.91 47.38 -12.31
N LYS A 31 -3.78 46.61 -12.97
CA LYS A 31 -4.28 45.37 -12.40
C LYS A 31 -3.06 44.48 -12.22
N LYS A 32 -2.64 44.29 -10.97
CA LYS A 32 -1.78 43.16 -10.57
C LYS A 32 -2.42 41.91 -11.17
N GLN A 33 -1.86 41.39 -12.26
CA GLN A 33 -2.10 40.02 -12.63
C GLN A 33 -1.46 39.20 -11.53
N GLU A 34 -2.27 38.74 -10.58
CA GLU A 34 -1.88 37.66 -9.69
C GLU A 34 -1.48 36.48 -10.59
N GLU A 35 -0.20 36.12 -10.60
CA GLU A 35 0.25 34.85 -11.14
C GLU A 35 -0.52 33.75 -10.40
N LYS A 36 -1.58 33.23 -11.02
CA LYS A 36 -2.23 32.02 -10.54
C LYS A 36 -1.19 30.92 -10.61
N ILE A 37 -0.65 30.54 -9.46
CA ILE A 37 0.16 29.34 -9.31
C ILE A 37 -0.70 28.17 -9.76
N VAL A 38 -0.49 27.70 -11.00
CA VAL A 38 -1.18 26.52 -11.52
C VAL A 38 -0.47 25.31 -10.92
N LEU A 39 -1.07 24.75 -9.86
CA LEU A 39 -0.61 23.50 -9.28
C LEU A 39 -0.69 22.40 -10.33
N LYS A 40 0.46 21.80 -10.66
CA LYS A 40 0.52 20.61 -11.52
C LYS A 40 0.17 19.37 -10.68
N PRO A 41 -0.53 18.38 -11.25
CA PRO A 41 -0.75 17.13 -10.57
C PRO A 41 0.59 16.42 -10.30
N PRO A 42 0.68 15.60 -9.24
CA PRO A 42 1.82 14.72 -9.03
C PRO A 42 1.97 13.74 -10.21
N PRO A 43 3.18 13.24 -10.47
CA PRO A 43 3.38 12.15 -11.42
C PRO A 43 2.70 10.88 -10.91
N TYR A 44 2.17 10.07 -11.82
CA TYR A 44 1.55 8.79 -11.48
C TYR A 44 2.58 7.78 -10.96
N ASP A 45 2.27 7.15 -9.83
CA ASP A 45 3.05 6.04 -9.27
C ASP A 45 2.56 4.69 -9.81
N SER A 46 3.35 4.10 -10.70
CA SER A 46 3.07 2.78 -11.30
C SER A 46 3.06 1.61 -10.30
N LEU A 47 3.44 1.81 -9.04
CA LEU A 47 3.31 0.80 -7.97
C LEU A 47 1.91 0.77 -7.35
N LYS A 48 1.05 1.71 -7.72
CA LYS A 48 -0.31 1.82 -7.19
C LYS A 48 -1.33 1.74 -8.31
N ASN A 49 -2.45 1.10 -8.01
CA ASN A 49 -3.62 1.17 -8.87
C ASN A 49 -4.29 2.55 -8.74
N ILE A 50 -5.45 2.73 -9.38
CA ILE A 50 -6.28 3.90 -9.19
C ILE A 50 -6.85 3.94 -7.76
N GLU A 51 -6.62 5.03 -7.04
CA GLU A 51 -7.02 5.21 -5.64
C GLU A 51 -7.71 6.55 -5.41
N TYR A 52 -8.56 6.62 -4.38
CA TYR A 52 -9.13 7.89 -3.92
C TYR A 52 -8.03 8.89 -3.57
N GLN A 53 -8.20 10.13 -4.03
CA GLN A 53 -7.27 11.23 -3.78
C GLN A 53 -7.90 12.25 -2.84
N ASN A 54 -7.11 12.74 -1.90
CA ASN A 54 -7.54 13.79 -0.97
C ASN A 54 -7.77 15.13 -1.69
N GLU A 55 -6.93 15.45 -2.69
CA GLU A 55 -7.06 16.68 -3.47
C GLU A 55 -7.55 16.38 -4.89
N PRO A 56 -8.59 17.08 -5.39
CA PRO A 56 -9.13 16.82 -6.73
C PRO A 56 -8.10 16.95 -7.87
N ILE A 57 -7.13 17.87 -7.73
CA ILE A 57 -6.08 18.06 -8.73
C ILE A 57 -5.24 16.80 -8.92
N ASN A 58 -5.10 15.96 -7.89
CA ASN A 58 -4.27 14.76 -7.96
C ASN A 58 -4.88 13.67 -8.84
N TYR A 59 -6.19 13.68 -9.10
CA TYR A 59 -6.78 12.72 -10.04
C TYR A 59 -6.22 12.90 -11.46
N TYR A 60 -5.81 14.11 -11.84
CA TYR A 60 -5.24 14.36 -13.18
C TYR A 60 -3.96 13.59 -13.48
N GLN A 61 -3.30 13.00 -12.45
CA GLN A 61 -2.19 12.07 -12.67
C GLN A 61 -2.60 10.84 -13.52
N TYR A 62 -3.90 10.51 -13.56
CA TYR A 62 -4.43 9.36 -14.29
C TYR A 62 -4.81 9.68 -15.75
N VAL A 63 -4.86 10.95 -16.15
CA VAL A 63 -5.23 11.32 -17.53
C VAL A 63 -4.20 10.80 -18.53
N GLY A 64 -4.68 10.20 -19.62
CA GLY A 64 -3.87 9.52 -20.64
C GLY A 64 -3.52 8.07 -20.30
N LEU A 65 -3.76 7.62 -19.06
CA LEU A 65 -3.52 6.22 -18.70
C LEU A 65 -4.64 5.30 -19.20
N LYS A 66 -4.30 4.02 -19.36
CA LYS A 66 -5.23 2.97 -19.77
C LYS A 66 -5.74 2.17 -18.59
N LEU A 67 -7.03 1.87 -18.61
CA LEU A 67 -7.73 0.95 -17.73
C LEU A 67 -8.07 -0.33 -18.51
N TYR A 68 -8.03 -1.47 -17.83
CA TYR A 68 -8.56 -2.74 -18.32
C TYR A 68 -9.73 -3.18 -17.44
N THR A 69 -10.86 -3.53 -18.04
CA THR A 69 -11.99 -4.15 -17.31
C THR A 69 -11.78 -5.65 -17.23
N PHE A 70 -11.94 -6.23 -16.05
CA PHE A 70 -11.77 -7.67 -15.91
C PHE A 70 -12.83 -8.45 -16.71
N PRO A 71 -12.48 -9.61 -17.30
CA PRO A 71 -13.46 -10.47 -17.95
C PRO A 71 -14.47 -11.00 -16.91
N ILE A 72 -15.64 -11.43 -17.34
CA ILE A 72 -16.60 -12.08 -16.43
C ILE A 72 -16.50 -13.58 -16.65
N SER A 73 -16.16 -14.31 -15.58
CA SER A 73 -15.77 -15.72 -15.64
C SER A 73 -16.93 -16.72 -15.78
N ASN A 74 -18.18 -16.28 -16.01
CA ASN A 74 -19.29 -17.21 -16.23
C ASN A 74 -20.26 -16.70 -17.32
N PRO A 75 -20.13 -17.18 -18.57
CA PRO A 75 -21.03 -16.83 -19.67
C PRO A 75 -22.37 -17.58 -19.65
N ILE A 76 -22.52 -18.63 -18.83
CA ILE A 76 -23.72 -19.51 -18.81
C ILE A 76 -24.72 -19.07 -17.74
N ILE A 77 -24.25 -18.50 -16.64
CA ILE A 77 -25.10 -17.98 -15.58
C ILE A 77 -25.22 -16.47 -15.76
N GLY A 78 -26.25 -16.06 -16.51
CA GLY A 78 -26.71 -14.67 -16.54
C GLY A 78 -27.13 -14.12 -15.16
N LYS A 79 -27.00 -14.88 -14.07
CA LYS A 79 -27.15 -14.39 -12.69
C LYS A 79 -25.83 -13.79 -12.21
N TYR A 80 -25.70 -12.50 -12.47
CA TYR A 80 -24.78 -11.61 -11.79
C TYR A 80 -25.19 -11.53 -10.30
N GLU A 81 -24.65 -12.39 -9.44
CA GLU A 81 -25.07 -12.45 -8.02
C GLU A 81 -24.42 -11.39 -7.11
N GLY A 82 -23.49 -10.57 -7.60
CA GLY A 82 -22.66 -9.76 -6.70
C GLY A 82 -22.97 -8.27 -6.59
N ASP A 83 -23.19 -7.56 -7.69
CA ASP A 83 -23.15 -6.09 -7.62
C ASP A 83 -23.87 -5.41 -8.80
N ARG A 84 -25.18 -5.23 -8.64
CA ARG A 84 -26.13 -4.64 -9.62
C ARG A 84 -25.83 -3.18 -9.98
N LYS A 85 -24.64 -2.66 -9.73
CA LYS A 85 -24.28 -1.25 -9.96
C LYS A 85 -23.77 -1.03 -11.37
N ASN A 86 -24.47 -0.16 -12.10
CA ASN A 86 -24.00 0.41 -13.35
C ASN A 86 -22.82 1.34 -13.06
N PHE A 87 -21.75 1.25 -13.85
CA PHE A 87 -20.51 2.00 -13.64
C PHE A 87 -19.97 2.69 -14.91
N LEU A 88 -20.54 2.37 -16.09
CA LEU A 88 -20.23 3.02 -17.37
C LEU A 88 -21.50 3.60 -17.99
N PHE A 89 -21.41 4.84 -18.43
CA PHE A 89 -22.53 5.60 -18.97
C PHE A 89 -22.15 6.26 -20.30
N SER A 90 -23.02 6.16 -21.29
CA SER A 90 -22.93 6.92 -22.53
C SER A 90 -23.20 8.41 -22.28
N ILE A 91 -22.61 9.28 -23.11
CA ILE A 91 -22.92 10.72 -23.12
C ILE A 91 -24.27 11.01 -23.80
N SER A 92 -24.72 10.09 -24.64
CA SER A 92 -26.00 10.13 -25.34
C SER A 92 -26.93 9.01 -24.86
N PRO A 93 -28.23 9.25 -24.75
CA PRO A 93 -29.18 8.23 -24.32
C PRO A 93 -29.36 7.15 -25.40
N THR A 94 -29.66 5.94 -24.93
CA THR A 94 -30.09 4.80 -25.74
C THR A 94 -31.54 4.47 -25.41
N ILE A 95 -32.32 4.13 -26.44
CA ILE A 95 -33.71 3.68 -26.28
C ILE A 95 -33.74 2.16 -26.45
N ILE A 96 -34.24 1.45 -25.44
CA ILE A 96 -34.42 -0.01 -25.48
C ILE A 96 -35.89 -0.33 -25.50
N LYS A 97 -36.33 -1.25 -26.37
CA LYS A 97 -37.70 -1.74 -26.36
C LYS A 97 -37.92 -2.62 -25.14
N ALA A 98 -39.00 -2.37 -24.41
CA ALA A 98 -39.34 -3.16 -23.24
C ALA A 98 -39.77 -4.57 -23.67
N LYS A 99 -39.05 -5.60 -23.20
CA LYS A 99 -39.38 -7.00 -23.50
C LYS A 99 -40.57 -7.55 -22.71
N VAL A 100 -41.00 -6.86 -21.64
CA VAL A 100 -42.04 -7.37 -20.72
C VAL A 100 -43.02 -6.25 -20.36
N LYS A 101 -44.33 -6.56 -20.32
CA LYS A 101 -45.41 -5.67 -19.86
C LYS A 101 -45.55 -5.64 -18.33
N THR A 102 -44.45 -5.75 -17.58
CA THR A 102 -44.49 -5.83 -16.11
C THR A 102 -43.94 -4.57 -15.45
N GLU A 103 -44.35 -4.40 -14.20
CA GLU A 103 -43.96 -3.32 -13.28
C GLU A 103 -42.45 -3.07 -13.33
N TYR A 104 -42.07 -1.93 -13.89
CA TYR A 104 -40.71 -1.45 -13.76
C TYR A 104 -40.61 -0.77 -12.40
N TYR A 105 -40.01 -1.46 -11.42
CA TYR A 105 -39.55 -0.80 -10.21
C TYR A 105 -38.20 -0.16 -10.53
N PRO A 106 -38.10 1.18 -10.70
CA PRO A 106 -36.81 1.82 -10.66
C PRO A 106 -36.24 1.48 -9.28
N PHE A 107 -35.19 0.68 -9.24
CA PHE A 107 -34.52 0.25 -8.02
C PHE A 107 -34.05 1.52 -7.29
N ASN A 108 -34.89 2.11 -6.43
CA ASN A 108 -34.48 3.02 -5.36
C ASN A 108 -34.10 2.10 -4.21
N TYR A 109 -32.82 2.10 -3.82
CA TYR A 109 -32.36 1.28 -2.71
C TYR A 109 -32.96 1.72 -1.35
N ASP A 110 -33.71 2.81 -1.33
CA ASP A 110 -34.54 3.22 -0.20
C ASP A 110 -35.97 2.70 -0.37
N TYR A 111 -36.18 1.49 0.14
CA TYR A 111 -37.27 1.10 1.05
C TYR A 111 -37.61 -0.37 0.86
N ALA A 112 -37.18 -1.19 1.81
CA ALA A 112 -37.72 -2.51 2.09
C ALA A 112 -39.18 -2.49 2.60
N HIS A 113 -39.98 -1.43 2.31
CA HIS A 113 -41.33 -1.29 2.86
C HIS A 113 -42.44 -0.87 1.88
N ALA A 114 -42.22 -0.83 0.57
CA ALA A 114 -43.32 -0.63 -0.37
C ALA A 114 -43.76 -1.95 -1.04
N TYR A 115 -44.21 -2.92 -0.24
CA TYR A 115 -45.17 -3.96 -0.67
C TYR A 115 -46.58 -3.36 -0.82
N SER A 116 -46.68 -2.14 -1.33
CA SER A 116 -47.96 -1.51 -1.64
C SER A 116 -48.22 -1.75 -3.12
N ALA A 117 -49.09 -2.72 -3.41
CA ALA A 117 -49.69 -2.97 -4.71
C ALA A 117 -50.03 -1.63 -5.40
N GLY A 118 -49.18 -1.20 -6.34
CA GLY A 118 -49.19 0.16 -6.87
C GLY A 118 -49.08 0.12 -8.38
N LEU A 119 -50.23 0.30 -9.05
CA LEU A 119 -50.41 0.61 -10.48
C LEU A 119 -49.31 0.09 -11.43
N VAL A 120 -49.58 -1.07 -12.03
CA VAL A 120 -48.83 -1.65 -13.15
C VAL A 120 -48.70 -0.63 -14.29
N THR A 121 -47.61 0.12 -14.31
CA THR A 121 -47.31 1.03 -15.41
C THR A 121 -46.44 0.26 -16.41
N SER A 122 -47.05 -0.23 -17.48
CA SER A 122 -46.33 -0.85 -18.57
C SER A 122 -45.69 0.21 -19.46
N TYR A 123 -44.41 0.04 -19.78
CA TYR A 123 -43.67 0.91 -20.69
C TYR A 123 -43.35 0.16 -21.99
N ASP A 124 -43.46 0.82 -23.13
CA ASP A 124 -43.09 0.27 -24.45
C ASP A 124 -41.58 0.34 -24.69
N SER A 125 -40.92 1.31 -24.05
CA SER A 125 -39.48 1.48 -24.14
C SER A 125 -38.88 2.08 -22.87
N VAL A 126 -37.57 1.97 -22.73
CA VAL A 126 -36.82 2.61 -21.66
C VAL A 126 -35.68 3.42 -22.26
N ILE A 127 -35.60 4.68 -21.85
CA ILE A 127 -34.48 5.57 -22.18
C ILE A 127 -33.44 5.47 -21.07
N THR A 128 -32.19 5.23 -21.44
CA THR A 128 -31.10 5.05 -20.50
C THR A 128 -29.80 5.65 -20.99
N PHE A 129 -28.96 6.11 -20.07
CA PHE A 129 -27.56 6.50 -20.35
C PHE A 129 -26.59 5.35 -20.04
N ILE A 130 -27.06 4.18 -19.61
CA ILE A 130 -26.20 3.03 -19.35
C ILE A 130 -25.50 2.60 -20.64
N TYR A 131 -24.19 2.38 -20.59
CA TYR A 131 -23.44 1.93 -21.76
C TYR A 131 -23.74 0.46 -22.08
N LYS A 132 -24.03 0.18 -23.36
CA LYS A 132 -24.44 -1.15 -23.89
C LYS A 132 -25.54 -1.80 -23.04
N PRO A 133 -26.72 -1.19 -22.93
CA PRO A 133 -27.69 -1.61 -21.93
C PRO A 133 -28.47 -2.86 -22.35
N ILE A 134 -28.77 -3.72 -21.38
CA ILE A 134 -29.60 -4.92 -21.53
C ILE A 134 -30.66 -4.99 -20.43
N HIS A 135 -31.74 -5.73 -20.73
CA HIS A 135 -32.77 -6.06 -19.76
C HIS A 135 -32.33 -7.26 -18.94
N TYR A 136 -32.34 -7.11 -17.62
CA TYR A 136 -32.16 -8.21 -16.69
C TYR A 136 -33.49 -8.51 -15.99
N TYR A 137 -33.79 -9.80 -15.87
CA TYR A 137 -35.00 -10.32 -15.25
C TYR A 137 -34.60 -11.22 -14.10
N SER A 138 -34.93 -10.85 -12.86
CA SER A 138 -34.86 -11.77 -11.73
C SER A 138 -36.27 -12.08 -11.26
N GLY A 139 -36.68 -13.35 -11.41
CA GLY A 139 -37.87 -13.84 -10.72
C GLY A 139 -37.62 -13.80 -9.23
N GLY A 140 -38.41 -12.99 -8.50
CA GLY A 140 -38.42 -13.03 -7.05
C GLY A 140 -39.04 -14.34 -6.54
N SER A 141 -38.82 -14.65 -5.25
CA SER A 141 -39.50 -15.74 -4.54
C SER A 141 -41.03 -15.58 -4.46
N SER A 142 -41.55 -14.40 -4.84
CA SER A 142 -42.96 -14.02 -4.80
C SER A 142 -43.61 -13.91 -6.19
N ASN A 143 -43.26 -14.74 -7.18
CA ASN A 143 -43.85 -14.76 -8.54
C ASN A 143 -43.90 -13.43 -9.33
N GLU A 144 -43.42 -12.32 -8.76
CA GLU A 144 -43.38 -11.01 -9.41
C GLU A 144 -41.98 -10.77 -10.00
N PRO A 145 -41.90 -10.50 -11.30
CA PRO A 145 -40.62 -10.30 -11.95
C PRO A 145 -40.08 -8.88 -11.80
N PHE A 146 -38.87 -8.78 -11.25
CA PHE A 146 -38.12 -7.54 -11.25
C PHE A 146 -37.39 -7.37 -12.59
N VAL A 147 -37.64 -6.26 -13.26
CA VAL A 147 -36.94 -5.86 -14.49
C VAL A 147 -36.00 -4.69 -14.17
N GLY A 148 -34.70 -4.86 -14.42
CA GLY A 148 -33.71 -3.81 -14.31
C GLY A 148 -32.93 -3.62 -15.62
N ILE A 149 -32.34 -2.44 -15.79
CA ILE A 149 -31.42 -2.16 -16.90
C ILE A 149 -29.99 -2.12 -16.40
N PHE A 150 -29.14 -2.89 -17.05
CA PHE A 150 -27.72 -2.99 -16.71
C PHE A 150 -26.85 -2.94 -17.95
N SER A 151 -25.58 -2.60 -17.80
CA SER A 151 -24.61 -2.79 -18.87
C SER A 151 -24.48 -4.28 -19.20
N ASP A 152 -24.45 -4.59 -20.49
CA ASP A 152 -24.11 -5.92 -20.99
C ASP A 152 -22.67 -6.24 -20.63
N SER A 153 -22.55 -7.07 -19.61
CA SER A 153 -21.32 -7.61 -19.08
C SER A 153 -20.41 -8.21 -20.17
N ALA A 154 -20.96 -8.93 -21.15
CA ALA A 154 -20.17 -9.50 -22.24
C ALA A 154 -19.61 -8.42 -23.19
N SER A 155 -20.34 -7.32 -23.36
CA SER A 155 -19.93 -6.20 -24.21
C SER A 155 -18.93 -5.25 -23.53
N VAL A 156 -18.91 -5.17 -22.19
CA VAL A 156 -18.08 -4.19 -21.44
C VAL A 156 -16.90 -4.80 -20.69
N SER A 157 -16.89 -6.12 -20.46
CA SER A 157 -15.80 -6.83 -19.77
C SER A 157 -14.67 -7.23 -20.71
N GLY A 158 -13.44 -7.32 -20.18
CA GLY A 158 -12.26 -7.67 -20.98
C GLY A 158 -11.85 -6.60 -21.99
N LYS A 159 -12.19 -5.33 -21.73
CA LYS A 159 -11.97 -4.20 -22.66
C LYS A 159 -10.99 -3.20 -22.10
N TYR A 160 -10.34 -2.47 -23.00
CA TYR A 160 -9.43 -1.38 -22.66
C TYR A 160 -10.10 -0.02 -22.81
N PHE A 161 -9.85 0.86 -21.86
CA PHE A 161 -10.35 2.24 -21.88
C PHE A 161 -9.22 3.22 -21.60
N THR A 162 -9.14 4.30 -22.35
CA THR A 162 -8.22 5.41 -22.07
C THR A 162 -8.92 6.50 -21.27
N ILE A 163 -8.33 6.97 -20.18
CA ILE A 163 -8.84 8.13 -19.41
C ILE A 163 -8.52 9.40 -20.19
N LEU A 164 -9.55 10.08 -20.71
CA LEU A 164 -9.39 11.31 -21.49
C LEU A 164 -9.37 12.56 -20.60
N ASP A 165 -10.23 12.62 -19.60
CA ASP A 165 -10.38 13.76 -18.71
C ASP A 165 -11.06 13.34 -17.40
N ILE A 166 -10.99 14.20 -16.39
CA ILE A 166 -11.60 13.99 -15.08
C ILE A 166 -12.29 15.27 -14.64
N TYR A 167 -13.57 15.15 -14.31
CA TYR A 167 -14.42 16.23 -13.86
C TYR A 167 -14.66 16.13 -12.36
N TYR A 168 -14.67 17.27 -11.67
CA TYR A 168 -14.99 17.38 -10.26
C TYR A 168 -15.78 18.68 -9.98
N GLY A 169 -16.49 18.74 -8.85
CA GLY A 169 -17.26 19.90 -8.40
C GLY A 169 -18.23 20.43 -9.48
N LYS A 170 -18.25 21.76 -9.67
CA LYS A 170 -19.20 22.44 -10.58
C LYS A 170 -19.23 21.90 -12.02
N LYS A 171 -18.12 21.33 -12.52
CA LYS A 171 -18.09 20.72 -13.86
C LYS A 171 -18.95 19.46 -13.91
N VAL A 172 -18.89 18.63 -12.87
CA VAL A 172 -19.75 17.45 -12.73
C VAL A 172 -21.22 17.87 -12.67
N ASP A 173 -21.54 18.88 -11.85
CA ASP A 173 -22.90 19.42 -11.76
C ASP A 173 -23.43 19.91 -13.12
N SER A 174 -22.58 20.60 -13.88
CA SER A 174 -22.93 21.07 -15.23
C SER A 174 -23.27 19.91 -16.17
N ILE A 175 -22.45 18.85 -16.18
CA ILE A 175 -22.68 17.66 -17.02
C ILE A 175 -24.00 16.98 -16.64
N ILE A 176 -24.24 16.80 -15.34
CA ILE A 176 -25.48 16.17 -14.84
C ILE A 176 -26.69 17.01 -15.22
N ASN A 177 -26.62 18.32 -15.05
CA ASN A 177 -27.72 19.23 -15.40
C ASN A 177 -28.03 19.17 -16.90
N GLN A 178 -27.01 19.11 -17.76
CA GLN A 178 -27.21 18.91 -19.20
C GLN A 178 -27.91 17.59 -19.50
N ILE A 179 -27.56 16.50 -18.80
CA ILE A 179 -28.24 15.21 -18.95
C ILE A 179 -29.70 15.29 -18.46
N LYS A 180 -29.96 15.94 -17.32
CA LYS A 180 -31.31 16.16 -16.79
C LYS A 180 -32.20 16.94 -17.77
N ILE A 181 -31.68 18.03 -18.35
CA ILE A 181 -32.41 18.82 -19.37
C ILE A 181 -32.72 17.97 -20.60
N LYS A 182 -31.76 17.16 -21.09
CA LYS A 182 -32.02 16.22 -22.20
C LYS A 182 -33.13 15.24 -21.87
N ILE A 183 -33.14 14.69 -20.65
CA ILE A 183 -34.19 13.78 -20.18
C ILE A 183 -35.56 14.48 -20.17
N GLU A 184 -35.63 15.69 -19.64
CA GLU A 184 -36.88 16.46 -19.57
C GLU A 184 -37.43 16.81 -20.95
N ASN A 185 -36.57 17.22 -21.87
CA ASN A 185 -36.95 17.45 -23.27
C ASN A 185 -37.51 16.19 -23.93
N LEU A 186 -36.89 15.03 -23.70
CA LEU A 186 -37.38 13.74 -24.24
C LEU A 186 -38.72 13.33 -23.64
N LYS A 187 -38.99 13.65 -22.37
CA LYS A 187 -40.32 13.42 -21.74
C LYS A 187 -41.40 14.28 -22.41
N ASN A 188 -41.09 15.55 -22.69
CA ASN A 188 -42.03 16.50 -23.27
C ASN A 188 -42.39 16.20 -24.73
N TRP A 189 -41.57 15.42 -25.45
CA TRP A 189 -41.82 14.98 -26.84
C TRP A 189 -42.89 13.86 -26.98
N GLY A 190 -43.75 13.66 -25.98
CA GLY A 190 -44.92 12.78 -26.10
C GLY A 190 -44.62 11.28 -25.95
N MET A 191 -43.46 10.90 -25.41
CA MET A 191 -43.11 9.49 -25.14
C MET A 191 -43.83 8.94 -23.88
N HIS A 192 -45.16 9.10 -23.81
CA HIS A 192 -46.01 8.83 -22.63
C HIS A 192 -45.97 7.37 -22.11
N LYS A 193 -45.39 6.44 -22.85
CA LYS A 193 -45.20 5.03 -22.47
C LYS A 193 -43.71 4.65 -22.31
N THR A 194 -42.86 5.59 -21.92
CA THR A 194 -41.42 5.35 -21.80
C THR A 194 -40.95 5.55 -20.38
N CYS A 195 -40.25 4.56 -19.83
CA CYS A 195 -39.59 4.70 -18.54
C CYS A 195 -38.23 5.37 -18.73
N PHE A 196 -37.76 6.09 -17.72
CA PHE A 196 -36.36 6.52 -17.64
C PHE A 196 -35.69 5.70 -16.54
N SER A 197 -34.82 4.76 -16.92
CA SER A 197 -33.94 4.13 -15.94
C SER A 197 -32.96 5.21 -15.48
N GLN A 198 -32.98 5.51 -14.19
CA GLN A 198 -32.33 6.67 -13.59
C GLN A 198 -30.87 6.85 -14.04
N LEU A 199 -30.46 8.12 -14.10
CA LEU A 199 -29.06 8.50 -13.90
C LEU A 199 -28.52 7.71 -12.70
N PRO A 200 -27.31 7.13 -12.78
CA PRO A 200 -26.67 6.40 -11.68
C PRO A 200 -26.97 7.00 -10.31
N GLN A 201 -27.47 6.18 -9.37
CA GLN A 201 -27.73 6.57 -7.98
C GLN A 201 -26.50 7.18 -7.30
N ASN A 202 -25.30 6.86 -7.78
CA ASN A 202 -24.05 7.48 -7.33
C ASN A 202 -23.99 9.00 -7.58
N PHE A 203 -24.89 9.57 -8.40
CA PHE A 203 -25.03 11.00 -8.63
C PHE A 203 -26.14 11.66 -7.79
N GLN A 204 -26.88 10.87 -7.01
CA GLN A 204 -27.96 11.37 -6.15
C GLN A 204 -27.71 10.92 -4.72
N ALA A 205 -27.55 11.89 -3.81
CA ALA A 205 -27.64 11.60 -2.39
C ALA A 205 -29.09 11.45 -1.97
N HIS A 206 -29.38 10.40 -1.22
CA HIS A 206 -30.49 10.41 -0.29
C HIS A 206 -29.93 10.49 1.13
N ASN A 207 -30.18 11.62 1.78
CA ASN A 207 -30.29 11.65 3.23
C ASN A 207 -31.80 11.63 3.52
N GLY A 208 -32.21 10.83 4.50
CA GLY A 208 -33.62 10.66 4.92
C GLY A 208 -34.31 11.92 5.47
N ASN A 209 -33.77 13.12 5.21
CA ASN A 209 -34.37 14.41 5.46
C ASN A 209 -34.18 15.26 4.19
N ASN A 210 -35.28 15.81 3.64
CA ASN A 210 -35.45 16.54 2.36
C ASN A 210 -34.48 17.71 2.07
N ILE A 211 -33.17 17.48 2.14
CA ILE A 211 -32.13 18.40 1.67
C ILE A 211 -31.30 17.62 0.68
N GLU A 212 -31.55 17.85 -0.61
CA GLU A 212 -30.68 17.43 -1.71
C GLU A 212 -29.29 18.06 -1.51
N ARG A 213 -28.38 17.38 -0.81
CA ARG A 213 -26.95 17.70 -0.89
C ARG A 213 -26.34 16.85 -2.00
N PRO A 214 -25.60 17.41 -2.97
CA PRO A 214 -24.93 16.58 -3.97
C PRO A 214 -23.87 15.72 -3.28
N LEU A 215 -24.02 14.38 -3.31
CA LEU A 215 -23.00 13.39 -2.92
C LEU A 215 -21.73 13.44 -3.80
N LEU A 216 -21.61 14.46 -4.64
CA LEU A 216 -20.63 14.63 -5.70
C LEU A 216 -19.65 15.76 -5.45
N GLU A 217 -19.77 16.54 -4.37
CA GLU A 217 -18.81 17.63 -4.13
C GLU A 217 -17.35 17.13 -4.12
N ASN A 218 -17.13 15.83 -3.83
CA ASN A 218 -15.80 15.20 -3.82
C ASN A 218 -15.62 13.96 -4.72
N ASN A 219 -16.64 13.49 -5.45
CA ASN A 219 -16.51 12.29 -6.29
C ASN A 219 -16.20 12.64 -7.75
N PRO A 220 -15.03 12.26 -8.29
CA PRO A 220 -14.67 12.57 -9.68
C PRO A 220 -15.48 11.75 -10.69
N LEU A 221 -15.79 12.38 -11.81
CA LEU A 221 -16.35 11.73 -12.99
C LEU A 221 -15.28 11.59 -14.06
N PHE A 222 -14.97 10.35 -14.44
CA PHE A 222 -13.95 10.06 -15.44
C PHE A 222 -14.58 10.01 -16.82
N LEU A 223 -14.02 10.79 -17.76
CA LEU A 223 -14.29 10.64 -19.18
C LEU A 223 -13.34 9.57 -19.73
N LEU A 224 -13.92 8.49 -20.22
CA LEU A 224 -13.20 7.36 -20.79
C LEU A 224 -13.46 7.27 -22.28
N ARG A 225 -12.48 6.74 -23.03
CA ARG A 225 -12.65 6.28 -24.41
C ARG A 225 -12.47 4.78 -24.47
N ASN A 226 -13.43 4.05 -25.00
CA ASN A 226 -13.24 2.63 -25.34
C ASN A 226 -12.22 2.52 -26.49
N ASP A 227 -11.12 1.81 -26.27
CA ASP A 227 -10.03 1.71 -27.23
C ASP A 227 -10.37 0.84 -28.46
N GLU A 228 -11.40 -0.03 -28.38
CA GLU A 228 -11.80 -0.90 -29.50
C GLU A 228 -12.69 -0.18 -30.51
N ASN A 229 -13.62 0.65 -30.05
CA ASN A 229 -14.63 1.28 -30.91
C ASN A 229 -14.65 2.82 -30.87
N GLY A 230 -13.87 3.45 -30.00
CA GLY A 230 -13.78 4.91 -29.88
C GLY A 230 -14.91 5.56 -29.08
N ASP A 231 -15.85 4.80 -28.52
CA ASP A 231 -16.98 5.34 -27.75
C ASP A 231 -16.49 6.17 -26.56
N SER A 232 -17.08 7.34 -26.36
CA SER A 232 -16.80 8.22 -25.21
C SER A 232 -17.84 8.01 -24.10
N LEU A 233 -17.34 7.74 -22.89
CA LEU A 233 -18.13 7.22 -21.77
C LEU A 233 -17.80 7.97 -20.48
N LEU A 234 -18.76 8.00 -19.58
CA LEU A 234 -18.63 8.55 -18.24
C LEU A 234 -18.54 7.40 -17.23
N CYS A 235 -17.57 7.45 -16.33
CA CYS A 235 -17.38 6.49 -15.25
C CYS A 235 -17.30 7.20 -13.90
N SER A 236 -18.26 6.94 -13.01
CA SER A 236 -18.37 7.64 -11.72
C SER A 236 -17.57 6.99 -10.59
N ASN A 237 -17.04 5.78 -10.79
CA ASN A 237 -16.33 5.04 -9.75
C ASN A 237 -15.39 3.96 -10.34
N PRO A 238 -14.26 4.36 -10.96
CA PRO A 238 -13.29 3.40 -11.49
C PRO A 238 -12.49 2.69 -10.38
N PHE A 239 -12.64 3.11 -9.12
CA PHE A 239 -12.01 2.49 -7.95
C PHE A 239 -12.67 1.18 -7.54
N GLN A 240 -13.82 0.83 -8.13
CA GLN A 240 -14.42 -0.48 -7.95
C GLN A 240 -13.50 -1.55 -8.53
N GLU A 241 -13.51 -2.74 -7.92
CA GLU A 241 -12.65 -3.90 -8.23
C GLU A 241 -12.99 -4.58 -9.57
N ARG A 242 -13.45 -3.78 -10.53
CA ARG A 242 -13.81 -4.16 -11.90
C ARG A 242 -12.77 -3.70 -12.91
N MET A 243 -11.87 -2.79 -12.51
CA MET A 243 -10.88 -2.18 -13.37
C MET A 243 -9.48 -2.19 -12.74
N ILE A 244 -8.47 -2.27 -13.59
CA ILE A 244 -7.07 -2.10 -13.22
C ILE A 244 -6.39 -1.13 -14.17
N LEU A 245 -5.50 -0.28 -13.64
CA LEU A 245 -4.58 0.48 -14.47
C LEU A 245 -3.62 -0.49 -15.17
N VAL A 246 -3.59 -0.42 -16.50
CA VAL A 246 -2.63 -1.16 -17.33
C VAL A 246 -1.18 -0.89 -16.92
N PRO A 247 -0.72 0.35 -16.69
CA PRO A 247 0.66 0.58 -16.27
C PRO A 247 0.97 -0.02 -14.89
N TYR A 248 0.02 -0.07 -13.97
CA TYR A 248 0.16 -0.77 -12.68
C TYR A 248 0.38 -2.27 -12.90
N PHE A 249 -0.48 -2.91 -13.71
CA PHE A 249 -0.33 -4.33 -14.05
C PHE A 249 1.02 -4.63 -14.73
N VAL A 250 1.41 -3.81 -15.72
CA VAL A 250 2.68 -3.96 -16.43
C VAL A 250 3.86 -3.80 -15.48
N LYS A 251 3.84 -2.81 -14.59
CA LYS A 251 4.88 -2.60 -13.59
C LYS A 251 4.98 -3.80 -12.65
N HIS A 252 3.84 -4.34 -12.24
CA HIS A 252 3.79 -5.55 -11.43
C HIS A 252 4.44 -6.73 -12.16
N LYS A 253 4.10 -6.98 -13.43
CA LYS A 253 4.78 -8.00 -14.24
C LYS A 253 6.30 -7.78 -14.28
N GLN A 254 6.77 -6.55 -14.46
CA GLN A 254 8.20 -6.24 -14.47
C GLN A 254 8.90 -6.52 -13.13
N LEU A 255 8.20 -6.33 -12.01
CA LEU A 255 8.76 -6.51 -10.67
C LEU A 255 8.80 -7.94 -10.20
N TYR A 256 8.01 -8.84 -10.80
CA TYR A 256 7.88 -10.21 -10.32
C TYR A 256 8.12 -11.25 -11.42
N GLN A 257 7.64 -11.03 -12.64
CA GLN A 257 7.73 -12.04 -13.70
C GLN A 257 9.18 -12.25 -14.15
N TYR A 258 9.52 -13.51 -14.33
CA TYR A 258 10.83 -14.05 -14.70
C TYR A 258 11.95 -13.74 -13.69
N LEU A 259 11.60 -13.29 -12.49
CA LEU A 259 12.56 -13.12 -11.40
C LEU A 259 12.60 -14.36 -10.50
N ASN A 260 13.72 -14.48 -9.78
CA ASN A 260 13.95 -15.54 -8.81
C ASN A 260 13.35 -15.19 -7.45
N PHE A 261 12.78 -16.20 -6.82
CA PHE A 261 12.17 -16.15 -5.50
C PHE A 261 12.69 -17.29 -4.64
N ILE A 262 12.69 -17.05 -3.33
CA ILE A 262 12.98 -18.03 -2.31
C ILE A 262 11.68 -18.33 -1.58
N ASN A 263 11.29 -19.60 -1.54
CA ASN A 263 10.23 -20.07 -0.66
C ASN A 263 10.76 -19.99 0.78
N LEU A 264 10.10 -19.22 1.64
CA LEU A 264 10.58 -18.97 2.99
C LEU A 264 10.45 -20.19 3.92
N SER A 265 9.61 -21.16 3.60
CA SER A 265 9.39 -22.37 4.42
C SER A 265 10.52 -23.39 4.31
N ASP A 266 10.93 -23.73 3.08
CA ASP A 266 11.93 -24.77 2.78
C ASP A 266 13.22 -24.21 2.16
N LYS A 267 13.28 -22.89 1.92
CA LYS A 267 14.39 -22.18 1.29
C LYS A 267 14.67 -22.60 -0.15
N SER A 268 13.74 -23.29 -0.80
CA SER A 268 13.87 -23.66 -2.20
C SER A 268 13.77 -22.45 -3.13
N LYS A 269 14.46 -22.53 -4.27
CA LYS A 269 14.50 -21.48 -5.29
C LYS A 269 13.46 -21.73 -6.37
N TRP A 270 12.75 -20.68 -6.75
CA TRP A 270 11.69 -20.70 -7.74
C TRP A 270 11.81 -19.52 -8.69
N VAL A 271 11.36 -19.68 -9.93
CA VAL A 271 11.22 -18.59 -10.90
C VAL A 271 9.75 -18.29 -11.08
N CYS A 272 9.36 -17.03 -10.98
CA CYS A 272 8.00 -16.61 -11.32
C CYS A 272 7.82 -16.63 -12.83
N SER A 273 7.36 -17.74 -13.40
CA SER A 273 7.18 -17.89 -14.84
C SER A 273 6.06 -17.00 -15.41
N GLU A 274 5.03 -16.73 -14.61
CA GLU A 274 3.87 -15.96 -15.05
C GLU A 274 3.29 -15.13 -13.90
N VAL A 275 2.91 -13.90 -14.25
CA VAL A 275 2.13 -13.00 -13.40
C VAL A 275 0.84 -12.70 -14.17
N THR A 276 -0.29 -13.07 -13.58
CA THR A 276 -1.61 -12.91 -14.17
C THR A 276 -2.62 -12.39 -13.14
N LEU A 277 -3.84 -12.11 -13.59
CA LEU A 277 -4.95 -11.69 -12.74
C LEU A 277 -6.05 -12.72 -12.84
N LEU A 278 -6.35 -13.38 -11.72
CA LEU A 278 -7.40 -14.38 -11.64
C LEU A 278 -8.44 -13.97 -10.61
N LYS A 279 -9.69 -14.35 -10.88
CA LYS A 279 -10.76 -14.30 -9.90
C LYS A 279 -10.53 -15.41 -8.88
N ARG A 280 -10.59 -15.11 -7.58
CA ARG A 280 -10.43 -16.14 -6.53
C ARG A 280 -11.58 -17.16 -6.63
N ASN A 281 -11.26 -18.45 -6.63
CA ASN A 281 -12.24 -19.53 -6.76
C ASN A 281 -13.23 -19.54 -5.58
N PRO A 282 -14.56 -19.57 -5.81
CA PRO A 282 -15.60 -19.64 -4.78
C PRO A 282 -15.62 -20.93 -3.92
N GLU A 283 -14.78 -21.94 -4.20
CA GLU A 283 -14.62 -23.14 -3.35
C GLU A 283 -14.17 -22.85 -1.91
N TYR A 284 -13.84 -21.59 -1.58
CA TYR A 284 -13.76 -21.10 -0.20
C TYR A 284 -15.06 -20.36 0.17
N PRO A 285 -16.06 -21.05 0.75
CA PRO A 285 -17.45 -20.58 0.87
C PRO A 285 -17.65 -19.36 1.79
N ASN A 286 -16.60 -18.94 2.52
CA ASN A 286 -16.70 -17.88 3.52
C ASN A 286 -16.41 -16.46 2.98
N MET A 287 -16.08 -16.31 1.69
CA MET A 287 -15.84 -14.98 1.09
C MET A 287 -16.61 -14.82 -0.23
N LYS A 288 -17.69 -14.03 -0.21
CA LYS A 288 -18.52 -13.64 -1.37
C LYS A 288 -17.84 -12.58 -2.25
N ASP A 289 -16.51 -12.65 -2.42
CA ASP A 289 -15.77 -11.56 -3.05
C ASP A 289 -15.56 -11.78 -4.54
N ASN A 290 -16.08 -10.87 -5.37
CA ASN A 290 -15.90 -10.87 -6.83
C ASN A 290 -14.55 -10.25 -7.27
N LYS A 291 -13.55 -10.28 -6.37
CA LYS A 291 -12.28 -9.59 -6.55
C LYS A 291 -11.30 -10.35 -7.44
N TYR A 292 -10.55 -9.60 -8.23
CA TYR A 292 -9.40 -10.07 -8.98
C TYR A 292 -8.13 -9.88 -8.16
N TYR A 293 -7.28 -10.90 -8.15
CA TYR A 293 -6.01 -10.88 -7.43
C TYR A 293 -4.86 -11.17 -8.38
N PHE A 294 -3.70 -10.61 -8.07
CA PHE A 294 -2.45 -11.04 -8.69
C PHE A 294 -2.17 -12.48 -8.33
N PHE A 295 -1.88 -13.25 -9.36
CA PHE A 295 -1.56 -14.65 -9.27
C PHE A 295 -0.22 -14.90 -9.91
N TYR A 296 0.59 -15.70 -9.22
CA TYR A 296 1.96 -15.97 -9.59
C TYR A 296 2.11 -17.46 -9.84
N LYS A 297 2.60 -17.80 -11.02
CA LYS A 297 2.95 -19.17 -11.37
C LYS A 297 4.44 -19.36 -11.21
N PHE A 298 4.82 -20.14 -10.22
CA PHE A 298 6.21 -20.46 -9.94
C PHE A 298 6.61 -21.78 -10.57
N LYS A 299 7.85 -21.85 -11.05
CA LYS A 299 8.50 -23.09 -11.51
C LYS A 299 9.85 -23.24 -10.82
N ASN A 300 10.20 -24.45 -10.41
CA ASN A 300 11.54 -24.74 -9.91
C ASN A 300 12.38 -25.46 -10.97
N GLU A 301 13.63 -25.79 -10.63
CA GLU A 301 14.58 -26.46 -11.53
C GLU A 301 14.16 -27.89 -11.92
N LYS A 302 13.21 -28.49 -11.20
CA LYS A 302 12.65 -29.83 -11.49
C LYS A 302 11.38 -29.76 -12.35
N ASP A 303 11.07 -28.59 -12.91
CA ASP A 303 9.82 -28.29 -13.63
C ASP A 303 8.54 -28.47 -12.79
N GLU A 304 8.65 -28.59 -11.47
CA GLU A 304 7.49 -28.57 -10.58
C GLU A 304 6.86 -27.17 -10.64
N GLN A 305 5.53 -27.13 -10.64
CA GLN A 305 4.78 -25.88 -10.76
C GLN A 305 3.90 -25.68 -9.55
N THR A 306 3.85 -24.44 -9.07
CA THR A 306 2.89 -24.05 -8.05
C THR A 306 2.29 -22.70 -8.40
N GLU A 307 1.09 -22.51 -7.90
CA GLU A 307 0.20 -21.43 -8.23
C GLU A 307 -0.18 -20.74 -6.93
N TYR A 308 0.04 -19.42 -6.86
CA TYR A 308 0.07 -18.72 -5.58
C TYR A 308 -0.59 -17.35 -5.61
N VAL A 309 -1.32 -17.04 -4.54
CA VAL A 309 -1.79 -15.68 -4.20
C VAL A 309 -0.86 -15.17 -3.11
N SER A 310 -0.20 -14.03 -3.35
CA SER A 310 0.79 -13.46 -2.44
C SER A 310 0.26 -13.31 -1.00
N ASP A 311 0.76 -14.11 -0.07
CA ASP A 311 0.51 -14.04 1.38
C ASP A 311 1.79 -13.89 2.21
N GLY A 312 2.94 -13.74 1.55
CA GLY A 312 4.26 -13.60 2.18
C GLY A 312 5.14 -14.86 2.18
N SER A 313 4.68 -16.02 1.68
CA SER A 313 5.51 -17.24 1.68
C SER A 313 6.69 -17.23 0.70
N TYR A 314 6.67 -16.38 -0.32
CA TYR A 314 7.74 -16.22 -1.30
C TYR A 314 8.34 -14.82 -1.21
N MET A 315 9.67 -14.73 -1.27
CA MET A 315 10.42 -13.47 -1.25
C MET A 315 11.35 -13.39 -2.46
N LEU A 316 11.53 -12.22 -3.06
CA LEU A 316 12.51 -12.02 -4.13
C LEU A 316 13.90 -12.45 -3.65
N GLU A 317 14.63 -13.20 -4.48
CA GLU A 317 15.97 -13.71 -4.13
C GLU A 317 16.93 -12.57 -3.76
N SER A 318 16.88 -11.45 -4.49
CA SER A 318 17.69 -10.26 -4.20
C SER A 318 17.39 -9.67 -2.82
N GLU A 319 16.12 -9.65 -2.41
CA GLU A 319 15.70 -9.17 -1.11
C GLU A 319 16.11 -10.14 0.00
N TYR A 320 15.92 -11.44 -0.24
CA TYR A 320 16.34 -12.49 0.68
C TYR A 320 17.85 -12.44 0.94
N ILE A 321 18.66 -12.34 -0.12
CA ILE A 321 20.14 -12.23 -0.01
C ILE A 321 20.53 -10.99 0.79
N LYS A 322 19.92 -9.84 0.49
CA LYS A 322 20.17 -8.59 1.23
C LYS A 322 19.86 -8.75 2.71
N ASN A 323 18.71 -9.33 3.05
CA ASN A 323 18.31 -9.55 4.44
C ASN A 323 19.28 -10.48 5.18
N GLU A 324 19.78 -11.52 4.52
CA GLU A 324 20.77 -12.42 5.10
C GLU A 324 22.15 -11.75 5.28
N GLN A 325 22.56 -10.90 4.35
CA GLN A 325 23.80 -10.10 4.49
C GLN A 325 23.70 -9.11 5.65
N GLU A 326 22.57 -8.42 5.79
CA GLU A 326 22.34 -7.49 6.91
C GLU A 326 22.34 -8.18 8.27
N LYS A 327 21.77 -9.39 8.36
CA LYS A 327 21.83 -10.20 9.59
C LYS A 327 23.27 -10.58 9.95
N LYS A 328 24.05 -11.04 8.96
CA LYS A 328 25.46 -11.40 9.16
C LYS A 328 26.28 -10.21 9.65
N LEU A 329 26.13 -9.06 8.99
CA LEU A 329 26.83 -7.83 9.38
C LEU A 329 26.51 -7.42 10.83
N LYS A 330 25.22 -7.42 11.21
CA LYS A 330 24.81 -7.11 12.59
C LYS A 330 25.39 -8.09 13.61
N GLN A 331 25.50 -9.37 13.26
CA GLN A 331 26.09 -10.38 14.13
C GLN A 331 27.60 -10.18 14.28
N GLU A 332 28.31 -9.86 13.20
CA GLU A 332 29.74 -9.56 13.22
C GLU A 332 30.04 -8.30 14.04
N GLU A 333 29.23 -7.24 13.89
CA GLU A 333 29.32 -6.02 14.69
C GLU A 333 29.11 -6.31 16.19
N LEU A 334 28.15 -7.16 16.53
CA LEU A 334 27.89 -7.57 17.91
C LEU A 334 29.08 -8.33 18.51
N ILE A 335 29.63 -9.29 17.76
CA ILE A 335 30.81 -10.06 18.20
C ILE A 335 32.02 -9.13 18.37
N ALA A 336 32.26 -8.23 17.42
CA ALA A 336 33.36 -7.27 17.51
C ALA A 336 33.22 -6.34 18.72
N LYS A 337 32.00 -5.89 19.02
CA LYS A 337 31.71 -5.08 20.21
C LYS A 337 32.01 -5.86 21.49
N GLN A 338 31.52 -7.10 21.61
CA GLN A 338 31.77 -7.95 22.77
C GLN A 338 33.27 -8.22 22.97
N GLN A 339 34.00 -8.51 21.89
CA GLN A 339 35.45 -8.70 21.96
C GLN A 339 36.19 -7.44 22.41
N LYS A 340 35.75 -6.26 21.95
CA LYS A 340 36.34 -4.98 22.36
C LYS A 340 36.08 -4.68 23.84
N GLU A 341 34.87 -4.90 24.30
CA GLU A 341 34.47 -4.74 25.71
C GLU A 341 35.24 -5.70 26.61
N GLU A 342 35.38 -6.97 26.22
CA GLU A 342 36.13 -7.97 26.98
C GLU A 342 37.62 -7.65 27.04
N LYS A 343 38.23 -7.25 25.91
CA LYS A 343 39.63 -6.78 25.90
C LYS A 343 39.82 -5.59 26.83
N SER A 344 38.90 -4.63 26.81
CA SER A 344 38.95 -3.47 27.71
C SER A 344 38.79 -3.88 29.18
N ARG A 345 37.96 -4.88 29.47
CA ARG A 345 37.77 -5.41 30.82
C ARG A 345 39.05 -6.07 31.34
N ILE A 346 39.64 -6.98 30.56
CA ILE A 346 40.91 -7.65 30.91
C ILE A 346 42.05 -6.63 31.08
N GLU A 347 42.15 -5.64 30.19
CA GLU A 347 43.14 -4.55 30.29
C GLU A 347 42.96 -3.76 31.59
N ASN A 348 41.72 -3.42 31.96
CA ASN A 348 41.42 -2.70 33.19
C ASN A 348 41.69 -3.55 34.43
N GLU A 349 41.29 -4.82 34.43
CA GLU A 349 41.60 -5.78 35.50
C GLU A 349 43.12 -5.89 35.70
N LYS A 350 43.91 -6.01 34.63
CA LYS A 350 45.38 -6.00 34.70
C LYS A 350 45.92 -4.71 35.30
N LYS A 351 45.42 -3.54 34.89
CA LYS A 351 45.84 -2.24 35.44
C LYS A 351 45.53 -2.11 36.94
N VAL A 352 44.36 -2.58 37.36
CA VAL A 352 43.98 -2.61 38.79
C VAL A 352 44.89 -3.54 39.58
N MET A 353 45.16 -4.74 39.07
CA MET A 353 46.06 -5.70 39.71
C MET A 353 47.50 -5.19 39.82
N GLU A 354 48.04 -4.57 38.77
CA GLU A 354 49.39 -3.98 38.80
C GLU A 354 49.48 -2.79 39.76
N LYS A 355 48.43 -1.97 39.84
CA LYS A 355 48.35 -0.89 40.82
C LYS A 355 48.36 -1.42 42.24
N TYR A 356 47.51 -2.41 42.54
CA TYR A 356 47.47 -3.06 43.86
C TYR A 356 48.82 -3.69 44.22
N LYS A 357 49.45 -4.39 43.28
CA LYS A 357 50.80 -4.95 43.47
C LYS A 357 51.83 -3.87 43.83
N THR A 358 51.82 -2.76 43.12
CA THR A 358 52.74 -1.64 43.38
C THR A 358 52.52 -1.05 44.77
N GLU A 359 51.26 -0.89 45.19
CA GLU A 359 50.90 -0.42 46.53
C GLU A 359 51.37 -1.38 47.63
N CYS A 360 51.20 -2.70 47.44
CA CYS A 360 51.69 -3.71 48.37
C CYS A 360 53.22 -3.71 48.48
N ILE A 361 53.94 -3.60 47.36
CA ILE A 361 55.42 -3.53 47.34
C ILE A 361 55.90 -2.27 48.07
N ALA A 362 55.26 -1.12 47.83
CA ALA A 362 55.60 0.12 48.51
C ALA A 362 55.39 0.05 50.03
N LYS A 363 54.34 -0.67 50.47
CA LYS A 363 53.97 -0.77 51.89
C LYS A 363 54.74 -1.85 52.65
N TYR A 364 54.99 -3.00 52.04
CA TYR A 364 55.51 -4.20 52.71
C TYR A 364 56.91 -4.62 52.23
N GLY A 365 57.52 -3.86 51.32
CA GLY A 365 58.81 -4.17 50.71
C GLY A 365 58.68 -5.22 49.57
N GLN A 366 59.76 -5.41 48.82
CA GLN A 366 59.75 -6.24 47.61
C GLN A 366 59.24 -7.67 47.85
N HIS A 367 59.81 -8.37 48.83
CA HIS A 367 59.52 -9.79 49.09
C HIS A 367 58.10 -10.00 49.62
N PHE A 368 57.75 -9.41 50.76
CA PHE A 368 56.41 -9.58 51.35
C PHE A 368 55.32 -8.86 50.57
N GLY A 369 55.61 -7.73 49.92
CA GLY A 369 54.65 -7.01 49.08
C GLY A 369 54.23 -7.81 47.83
N GLU A 370 55.15 -8.53 47.18
CA GLU A 370 54.80 -9.43 46.07
C GLU A 370 53.95 -10.61 46.52
N LEU A 371 54.27 -11.19 47.69
CA LEU A 371 53.50 -12.31 48.24
C LEU A 371 52.09 -11.88 48.65
N VAL A 372 51.96 -10.74 49.34
CA VAL A 372 50.66 -10.17 49.74
C VAL A 372 49.82 -9.85 48.50
N ALA A 373 50.40 -9.24 47.46
CA ALA A 373 49.69 -8.94 46.22
C ALA A 373 49.18 -10.19 45.48
N GLN A 374 49.81 -11.34 45.71
CA GLN A 374 49.41 -12.65 45.16
C GLN A 374 48.47 -13.43 46.09
N GLY A 375 48.11 -12.89 47.26
CA GLY A 375 47.31 -13.60 48.26
C GLY A 375 48.06 -14.78 48.90
N LYS A 376 49.39 -14.71 48.97
CA LYS A 376 50.24 -15.76 49.56
C LYS A 376 50.73 -15.34 50.94
N LEU A 377 50.87 -16.33 51.82
CA LEU A 377 51.39 -16.13 53.18
C LEU A 377 52.75 -16.82 53.35
N GLU A 378 53.61 -16.21 54.15
CA GLU A 378 54.91 -16.74 54.53
C GLU A 378 55.18 -16.46 56.01
N ILE A 379 55.79 -17.42 56.72
CA ILE A 379 56.22 -17.23 58.11
C ILE A 379 57.13 -16.00 58.19
N GLY A 380 56.92 -15.15 59.20
CA GLY A 380 57.61 -13.87 59.35
C GLY A 380 56.79 -12.66 58.90
N MET A 381 55.66 -12.85 58.20
CA MET A 381 54.73 -11.77 57.88
C MET A 381 54.06 -11.18 59.13
N THR A 382 53.75 -9.89 59.11
CA THR A 382 52.96 -9.26 60.19
C THR A 382 51.48 -9.63 60.09
N THR A 383 50.72 -9.42 61.16
CA THR A 383 49.24 -9.54 61.14
C THR A 383 48.62 -8.71 60.03
N GLU A 384 49.07 -7.46 59.84
CA GLU A 384 48.57 -6.55 58.79
C GLU A 384 48.86 -7.08 57.36
N MET A 385 50.02 -7.68 57.13
CA MET A 385 50.34 -8.34 55.86
C MET A 385 49.40 -9.52 55.59
N CYS A 386 49.13 -10.33 56.62
CA CYS A 386 48.22 -11.48 56.51
C CYS A 386 46.77 -11.06 56.26
N GLU A 387 46.29 -10.00 56.92
CA GLU A 387 44.98 -9.40 56.63
C GLU A 387 44.91 -8.84 55.22
N SER A 388 45.98 -8.21 54.76
CA SER A 388 46.03 -7.66 53.40
C SER A 388 46.01 -8.75 52.34
N ALA A 389 46.61 -9.92 52.63
CA ALA A 389 46.69 -11.03 51.69
C ALA A 389 45.41 -11.89 51.69
N TRP A 390 44.85 -12.21 52.85
CA TRP A 390 43.73 -13.16 52.99
C TRP A 390 42.43 -12.52 53.49
N GLY A 391 42.44 -11.23 53.82
CA GLY A 391 41.30 -10.54 54.42
C GLY A 391 41.21 -10.74 55.93
N ILE A 392 40.09 -10.32 56.50
CA ILE A 392 39.82 -10.40 57.94
C ILE A 392 39.44 -11.84 58.29
N PRO A 393 40.06 -12.47 59.31
CA PRO A 393 39.69 -13.81 59.75
C PRO A 393 38.27 -13.85 60.32
N TRP A 394 37.65 -15.02 60.30
CA TRP A 394 36.32 -15.24 60.89
C TRP A 394 36.35 -15.12 62.42
N ASN A 395 37.43 -15.55 63.08
CA ASN A 395 37.59 -15.43 64.53
C ASN A 395 39.06 -15.24 64.91
N ILE A 396 39.31 -14.51 66.00
CA ILE A 396 40.65 -14.27 66.55
C ILE A 396 40.62 -14.61 68.05
N TYR A 397 41.42 -15.59 68.46
CA TYR A 397 41.68 -15.87 69.86
C TYR A 397 43.03 -15.26 70.28
N LYS A 398 43.04 -14.49 71.38
CA LYS A 398 44.22 -13.71 71.83
C LYS A 398 44.56 -14.01 73.28
N THR A 399 45.85 -14.21 73.56
CA THR A 399 46.37 -14.43 74.91
C THR A 399 47.63 -13.60 75.13
N THR A 400 47.64 -12.77 76.17
CA THR A 400 48.78 -11.91 76.54
C THR A 400 49.43 -12.41 77.82
N THR A 401 50.74 -12.59 77.81
CA THR A 401 51.54 -13.03 78.97
C THR A 401 52.76 -12.13 79.14
N VAL A 402 53.53 -12.30 80.23
CA VAL A 402 54.79 -11.59 80.45
C VAL A 402 55.86 -11.86 79.37
N LEU A 403 55.71 -12.96 78.61
CA LEU A 403 56.61 -13.33 77.52
C LEU A 403 56.19 -12.72 76.16
N GLY A 404 54.99 -12.14 76.06
CA GLY A 404 54.44 -11.58 74.83
C GLY A 404 53.01 -12.03 74.54
N THR A 405 52.50 -11.58 73.39
CA THR A 405 51.14 -11.81 72.90
C THR A 405 51.10 -12.94 71.87
N ARG A 406 50.22 -13.93 72.06
CA ARG A 406 49.90 -14.97 71.08
C ARG A 406 48.51 -14.74 70.50
N GLU A 407 48.37 -14.88 69.19
CA GLU A 407 47.08 -14.81 68.51
C GLU A 407 46.88 -16.02 67.61
N HIS A 408 45.65 -16.54 67.57
CA HIS A 408 45.24 -17.65 66.71
C HIS A 408 44.05 -17.20 65.89
N TRP A 409 44.25 -17.09 64.59
CA TRP A 409 43.28 -16.58 63.64
C TRP A 409 42.68 -17.72 62.83
N PHE A 410 41.36 -17.77 62.79
CA PHE A 410 40.59 -18.80 62.10
C PHE A 410 39.98 -18.19 60.83
N TYR A 411 40.42 -18.65 59.66
CA TYR A 411 39.77 -18.29 58.39
C TYR A 411 38.71 -19.33 58.02
N THR A 412 39.02 -20.60 58.26
CA THR A 412 38.08 -21.73 58.21
C THR A 412 38.55 -22.80 59.19
N TRP A 413 37.78 -23.89 59.35
CA TRP A 413 38.21 -25.04 60.16
C TRP A 413 39.51 -25.70 59.70
N LYS A 414 39.95 -25.47 58.45
CA LYS A 414 41.19 -26.03 57.88
C LYS A 414 42.34 -25.03 57.82
N TYR A 415 42.04 -23.74 57.68
CA TYR A 415 43.03 -22.69 57.47
C TYR A 415 43.13 -21.79 58.71
N ASN A 416 44.22 -21.95 59.45
CA ASN A 416 44.49 -21.24 60.69
C ASN A 416 45.89 -20.63 60.70
N LEU A 417 46.01 -19.43 61.26
CA LEU A 417 47.27 -18.70 61.38
C LEU A 417 47.61 -18.47 62.85
N TYR A 418 48.88 -18.64 63.22
CA TYR A 418 49.35 -18.44 64.58
C TYR A 418 50.41 -17.35 64.63
N PHE A 419 50.18 -16.35 65.48
CA PHE A 419 51.06 -15.19 65.62
C PHE A 419 51.69 -15.13 67.01
N PHE A 420 52.93 -14.65 67.07
CA PHE A 420 53.60 -14.27 68.30
C PHE A 420 54.19 -12.87 68.15
N GLY A 421 53.84 -11.96 69.05
CA GLY A 421 54.30 -10.56 68.98
C GLY A 421 53.87 -9.84 67.69
N GLY A 422 52.75 -10.26 67.07
CA GLY A 422 52.27 -9.70 65.80
C GLY A 422 52.93 -10.29 64.54
N ILE A 423 53.79 -11.31 64.67
CA ILE A 423 54.48 -11.97 63.56
C ILE A 423 53.94 -13.39 63.36
N LEU A 424 53.68 -13.77 62.12
CA LEU A 424 53.21 -15.10 61.74
C LEU A 424 54.31 -16.13 62.00
N THR A 425 53.99 -17.14 62.80
CA THR A 425 54.94 -18.17 63.25
C THR A 425 54.57 -19.58 62.78
N LYS A 426 53.29 -19.84 62.53
CA LYS A 426 52.80 -21.11 62.00
C LYS A 426 51.60 -20.87 61.10
N ILE A 427 51.58 -21.61 59.99
CA ILE A 427 50.47 -21.72 59.06
C ILE A 427 49.96 -23.16 59.14
N GLU A 428 48.66 -23.34 59.30
CA GLU A 428 48.01 -24.65 59.35
C GLU A 428 46.89 -24.67 58.31
N ASN A 429 46.97 -25.64 57.40
CA ASN A 429 46.19 -25.73 56.16
C ASN A 429 45.63 -27.14 55.96
#